data_AF-A0A365HCW3-F1
#
_entry.id   AF-A0A365HCW3-F1
#
_cell.length_a   1.000
_cell.length_b   1.000
_cell.length_c   1.000
_cell.angle_alpha   90.00
_cell.angle_beta   90.00
_cell.angle_gamma   90.00
#
_symmetry.space_group_name_H-M   'P 1'
#
loop_
_entity.id
_entity.type
_entity.pdbx_description
1 polymer ?
#
loop_
_entity_poly.entity_id
_entity_poly.type
_entity_poly.pdbx_seq_one_letter_code
_entity_poly.pdbx_strand_id
1 'polypeptide(L)'
;MTGLDARLVARGRLPWERALTHLDGGTCLWADLDGLHTGPPPTEPPIATHLWAWDTDRLLRARVDGAECVLAELHLATTAAGEPVRVTRRQVPTWPLGEGRVSVPDEWRARSATLYEVAGLMPLTFARLDP
;
A
#
# COMPACT_ATOMS: atom_id res chain seq x y z
N MET A 1 2.53 11.92 -15.52
CA MET A 1 1.82 12.03 -14.24
C MET A 1 0.41 12.48 -14.52
N THR A 2 -0.58 11.70 -14.12
CA THR A 2 -2.00 12.05 -14.27
C THR A 2 -2.59 12.22 -12.88
N GLY A 3 -3.29 13.34 -12.68
CA GLY A 3 -4.06 13.59 -11.46
C GLY A 3 -5.41 12.90 -11.56
N LEU A 4 -5.89 12.32 -10.46
CA LEU A 4 -7.25 11.78 -10.35
C LEU A 4 -7.88 12.22 -9.03
N ASP A 5 -9.20 12.36 -9.03
CA ASP A 5 -9.98 12.64 -7.83
C ASP A 5 -10.35 11.32 -7.15
N ALA A 6 -10.14 11.25 -5.84
CA ALA A 6 -10.37 10.06 -5.02
C ALA A 6 -10.95 10.44 -3.65
N ARG A 7 -11.27 9.42 -2.84
CA ARG A 7 -11.75 9.59 -1.46
C ARG A 7 -10.80 8.92 -0.48
N LEU A 8 -10.32 9.69 0.50
CA LEU A 8 -9.43 9.21 1.55
C LEU A 8 -10.21 8.98 2.83
N VAL A 9 -10.05 7.80 3.43
CA VAL A 9 -10.58 7.49 4.75
C VAL A 9 -9.41 7.17 5.69
N ALA A 10 -9.18 8.05 6.66
CA ALA A 10 -8.25 7.77 7.75
C ALA A 10 -8.95 6.90 8.80
N ARG A 11 -8.44 5.69 9.04
CA ARG A 11 -8.94 4.80 10.11
C ARG A 11 -8.22 5.00 11.43
N GLY A 12 -7.03 5.61 11.39
CA GLY A 12 -6.22 5.85 12.57
C GLY A 12 -5.53 4.57 13.06
N ARG A 13 -5.20 4.54 14.36
CA ARG A 13 -4.54 3.40 15.00
C ARG A 13 -5.56 2.30 15.31
N LEU A 14 -5.26 1.07 14.92
CA LEU A 14 -6.09 -0.11 15.11
C LEU A 14 -5.25 -1.32 15.54
N PRO A 15 -5.80 -2.23 16.38
CA PRO A 15 -5.23 -3.56 16.54
C PRO A 15 -5.17 -4.31 15.21
N TRP A 16 -4.17 -5.18 15.03
CA TRP A 16 -3.99 -5.94 13.78
C TRP A 16 -5.22 -6.75 13.40
N GLU A 17 -5.88 -7.41 14.37
CA GLU A 17 -7.11 -8.18 14.13
C GLU A 17 -8.21 -7.36 13.44
N ARG A 18 -8.30 -6.08 13.78
CA ARG A 18 -9.29 -5.16 13.21
C ARG A 18 -8.82 -4.66 11.85
N ALA A 19 -7.52 -4.48 11.67
CA ALA A 19 -6.98 -4.13 10.35
C ALA A 19 -7.26 -5.22 9.30
N LEU A 20 -7.24 -6.50 9.69
CA LEU A 20 -7.55 -7.62 8.80
C LEU A 20 -8.93 -7.51 8.16
N THR A 21 -9.94 -6.99 8.86
CA THR A 21 -11.29 -6.82 8.28
C THR A 21 -11.33 -5.79 7.14
N HIS A 22 -10.35 -4.87 7.10
CA HIS A 22 -10.21 -3.90 6.02
C HIS A 22 -9.38 -4.44 4.85
N LEU A 23 -8.44 -5.34 5.14
CA LEU A 23 -7.53 -5.95 4.17
C LEU A 23 -8.17 -7.16 3.46
N ASP A 24 -9.24 -7.72 4.02
CA ASP A 24 -9.91 -8.91 3.50
C ASP A 24 -10.31 -8.76 2.01
N GLY A 25 -10.14 -9.85 1.26
CA GLY A 25 -10.37 -9.89 -0.19
C GLY A 25 -9.34 -9.14 -1.05
N GLY A 26 -8.38 -8.43 -0.46
CA GLY A 26 -7.35 -7.68 -1.18
C GLY A 26 -6.04 -8.46 -1.37
N THR A 27 -5.23 -7.99 -2.32
CA THR A 27 -3.82 -8.38 -2.44
C THR A 27 -2.96 -7.40 -1.65
N CYS A 28 -2.07 -7.92 -0.81
CA CYS A 28 -1.13 -7.18 0.01
C CYS A 28 0.29 -7.24 -0.56
N LEU A 29 1.07 -6.21 -0.26
CA LEU A 29 2.51 -6.06 -0.53
C LEU A 29 3.18 -5.54 0.74
N TRP A 30 4.18 -6.25 1.22
CA TRP A 30 4.97 -5.83 2.38
C TRP A 30 6.40 -6.34 2.28
N ALA A 31 7.29 -5.72 3.03
CA ALA A 31 8.65 -6.22 3.21
C ALA A 31 8.91 -6.46 4.70
N ASP A 32 9.46 -7.61 5.03
CA ASP A 32 9.89 -7.97 6.38
C ASP A 32 11.37 -8.41 6.38
N LEU A 33 11.79 -9.13 7.41
CA LEU A 33 13.18 -9.59 7.56
C LEU A 33 13.60 -10.61 6.47
N ASP A 34 12.65 -11.26 5.82
CA ASP A 34 12.90 -12.29 4.79
C ASP A 34 12.81 -11.73 3.37
N GLY A 35 12.46 -10.46 3.22
CA GLY A 35 12.39 -9.76 1.94
C GLY A 35 11.00 -9.24 1.63
N LEU A 36 10.68 -9.12 0.35
CA LEU A 36 9.37 -8.65 -0.11
C LEU A 36 8.43 -9.82 -0.36
N HIS A 37 7.18 -9.62 0.00
CA HIS A 37 6.08 -10.55 -0.18
C HIS A 37 4.92 -9.88 -0.90
N THR A 38 4.18 -10.67 -1.69
CA THR A 38 2.86 -10.31 -2.21
C THR A 38 1.90 -11.47 -2.02
N GLY A 39 0.64 -11.19 -1.74
CA GLY A 39 -0.35 -12.27 -1.55
C GLY A 39 -1.57 -11.82 -0.77
N PRO A 40 -2.35 -12.75 -0.17
CA PRO A 40 -3.43 -12.40 0.73
C PRO A 40 -2.90 -11.68 1.99
N PRO A 41 -3.79 -11.06 2.80
CA PRO A 41 -3.40 -10.42 4.06
C PRO A 41 -2.65 -11.39 4.98
N PRO A 42 -1.50 -11.00 5.57
CA PRO A 42 -0.78 -11.85 6.49
C PRO A 42 -1.58 -12.03 7.78
N THR A 43 -1.71 -13.26 8.26
CA THR A 43 -2.55 -13.58 9.44
C THR A 43 -2.05 -12.89 10.71
N GLU A 44 -0.74 -12.72 10.82
CA GLU A 44 -0.07 -12.01 11.92
C GLU A 44 0.52 -10.69 11.40
N PRO A 45 0.69 -9.67 12.26
CA PRO A 45 1.31 -8.43 11.84
C PRO A 45 2.75 -8.70 11.37
N PRO A 46 3.10 -8.39 10.12
CA PRO A 46 4.45 -8.62 9.64
C PRO A 46 5.43 -7.69 10.38
N ILE A 47 6.66 -8.15 10.57
CA ILE A 47 7.76 -7.30 11.08
C ILE A 47 8.20 -6.36 9.94
N ALA A 48 7.35 -5.38 9.66
CA ALA A 48 7.45 -4.46 8.54
C ALA A 48 7.15 -3.04 9.00
N THR A 49 7.72 -2.03 8.33
CA THR A 49 7.31 -0.63 8.59
C THR A 49 6.00 -0.32 7.89
N HIS A 50 5.81 -0.85 6.68
CA HIS A 50 4.64 -0.58 5.86
C HIS A 50 4.13 -1.84 5.16
N LEU A 51 2.82 -1.94 5.08
CA LEU A 51 2.10 -2.84 4.22
C LEU A 51 1.18 -2.00 3.32
N TRP A 52 1.15 -2.32 2.05
CA TRP A 52 0.18 -1.81 1.09
C TRP A 52 -0.78 -2.93 0.73
N ALA A 53 -2.02 -2.59 0.42
CA ALA A 53 -2.97 -3.54 -0.13
C ALA A 53 -3.84 -2.88 -1.18
N TRP A 54 -4.43 -3.69 -2.05
CA TRP A 54 -5.35 -3.21 -3.07
C TRP A 54 -6.35 -4.27 -3.47
N ASP A 55 -7.50 -3.80 -3.93
CA ASP A 55 -8.48 -4.53 -4.72
C ASP A 55 -8.76 -3.73 -6.01
N THR A 56 -9.88 -4.01 -6.69
CA THR A 56 -10.24 -3.32 -7.94
C THR A 56 -10.44 -1.81 -7.75
N ASP A 57 -11.05 -1.40 -6.64
CA ASP A 57 -11.59 -0.05 -6.47
C ASP A 57 -10.94 0.72 -5.30
N ARG A 58 -10.11 0.04 -4.51
CA ARG A 58 -9.53 0.58 -3.28
C ARG A 58 -8.07 0.20 -3.14
N LEU A 59 -7.32 1.13 -2.55
CA LEU A 59 -5.98 0.89 -2.02
C LEU A 59 -5.95 1.14 -0.52
N LEU A 60 -5.06 0.45 0.18
CA LEU A 60 -4.82 0.62 1.60
C LEU A 60 -3.32 0.80 1.86
N ARG A 61 -3.02 1.53 2.93
CA ARG A 61 -1.68 1.61 3.50
C ARG A 61 -1.80 1.43 5.02
N ALA A 62 -1.08 0.46 5.55
CA ALA A 62 -0.88 0.24 6.96
C ALA A 62 0.58 0.56 7.31
N ARG A 63 0.80 1.38 8.35
CA ARG A 63 2.09 1.42 9.05
C ARG A 63 2.01 0.48 10.23
N VAL A 64 2.73 -0.63 10.19
CA VAL A 64 2.68 -1.66 11.25
C VAL A 64 3.60 -1.24 12.40
N ASP A 65 3.13 -1.42 13.62
CA ASP A 65 3.77 -0.97 14.86
C ASP A 65 3.50 -2.02 15.96
N GLY A 66 4.24 -3.12 15.89
CA GLY A 66 4.01 -4.30 16.75
C GLY A 66 2.66 -4.96 16.47
N ALA A 67 1.81 -5.06 17.50
CA ALA A 67 0.48 -5.67 17.39
C ALA A 67 -0.60 -4.72 16.84
N GLU A 68 -0.23 -3.47 16.55
CA GLU A 68 -1.14 -2.45 16.02
C GLU A 68 -0.65 -1.93 14.68
N CYS A 69 -1.50 -1.17 14.00
CA CYS A 69 -1.12 -0.42 12.81
C CYS A 69 -1.84 0.92 12.75
N VAL A 70 -1.31 1.85 11.95
CA VAL A 70 -2.04 3.05 11.53
C VAL A 70 -2.49 2.83 10.08
N LEU A 71 -3.80 2.85 9.84
CA LEU A 71 -4.42 2.46 8.57
C LEU A 71 -5.09 3.65 7.87
N ALA A 72 -4.93 3.71 6.55
CA ALA A 72 -5.69 4.58 5.66
C ALA A 72 -6.18 3.80 4.43
N GLU A 73 -7.35 4.18 3.92
CA GLU A 73 -7.97 3.64 2.71
C GLU A 73 -8.11 4.76 1.67
N LEU A 74 -7.76 4.48 0.42
CA LEU A 74 -7.96 5.34 -0.73
C LEU A 74 -8.95 4.65 -1.69
N HIS A 75 -10.15 5.21 -1.80
CA HIS A 75 -11.16 4.74 -2.75
C HIS A 75 -11.03 5.52 -4.05
N LEU A 76 -10.89 4.81 -5.16
CA LEU A 76 -10.72 5.40 -6.49
C LEU A 76 -12.04 5.91 -7.07
N ALA A 77 -13.18 5.46 -6.55
CA ALA A 77 -14.50 5.96 -6.92
C ALA A 77 -14.83 7.26 -6.16
N THR A 78 -15.20 8.32 -6.90
CA THR A 78 -15.53 9.64 -6.32
C THR A 78 -16.83 9.66 -5.52
N THR A 79 -17.67 8.63 -5.66
CA THR A 79 -18.92 8.42 -4.91
C THR A 79 -18.74 7.73 -3.56
N ALA A 80 -17.53 7.22 -3.27
CA ALA A 80 -17.25 6.57 -2.00
C ALA A 80 -17.26 7.56 -0.83
N ALA A 81 -17.36 7.04 0.40
CA ALA A 81 -17.20 7.83 1.61
C ALA A 81 -15.73 8.27 1.79
N GLY A 82 -15.52 9.42 2.43
CA GLY A 82 -14.19 9.95 2.77
C GLY A 82 -13.96 11.38 2.32
N GLU A 83 -12.80 11.91 2.70
CA GLU A 83 -12.35 13.25 2.32
C GLU A 83 -11.99 13.27 0.83
N PRO A 84 -12.46 14.26 0.03
CA PRO A 84 -12.00 14.41 -1.34
C PRO A 84 -10.51 14.75 -1.37
N VAL A 85 -9.73 13.95 -2.10
CA VAL A 85 -8.30 14.19 -2.28
C VAL A 85 -7.93 14.13 -3.75
N ARG A 86 -6.89 14.88 -4.12
CA ARG A 86 -6.26 14.78 -5.43
C ARG A 86 -5.04 13.89 -5.33
N VAL A 87 -5.02 12.87 -6.19
CA VAL A 87 -3.99 11.84 -6.20
C VAL A 87 -3.15 11.98 -7.46
N THR A 88 -1.84 11.94 -7.30
CA THR A 88 -0.91 11.80 -8.42
C THR A 88 -0.62 10.33 -8.64
N ARG A 89 -0.83 9.85 -9.87
CA ARG A 89 -0.46 8.49 -10.27
C ARG A 89 0.89 8.49 -10.97
N ARG A 90 1.78 7.58 -10.57
CA ARG A 90 3.09 7.37 -11.17
C ARG A 90 3.43 5.88 -11.23
N GLN A 91 3.77 5.39 -12.41
CA GLN A 91 4.37 4.05 -12.53
C GLN A 91 5.86 4.11 -12.24
N VAL A 92 6.35 3.12 -11.50
CA VAL A 92 7.74 2.99 -11.10
C VAL A 92 8.20 1.53 -11.27
N PRO A 93 9.46 1.28 -11.65
CA PRO A 93 10.04 -0.04 -11.49
C PRO A 93 10.23 -0.32 -9.99
N THR A 94 9.97 -1.55 -9.54
CA THR A 94 10.18 -1.94 -8.14
C THR A 94 11.66 -1.93 -7.76
N TRP A 95 12.51 -2.60 -8.57
CA TRP A 95 13.96 -2.69 -8.34
C TRP A 95 14.74 -2.84 -9.65
N PRO A 96 15.17 -1.73 -10.26
CA PRO A 96 16.06 -1.77 -11.41
C PRO A 96 17.47 -2.25 -11.02
N LEU A 97 18.19 -2.80 -11.99
CA LEU A 97 19.57 -3.25 -11.81
C LEU A 97 20.49 -2.08 -11.45
N GLY A 98 21.47 -2.32 -10.58
CA GLY A 98 22.51 -1.34 -10.24
C GLY A 98 22.18 -0.38 -9.09
N GLU A 99 21.02 -0.49 -8.44
CA GLU A 99 20.65 0.39 -7.31
C GLU A 99 21.26 0.02 -5.94
N GLY A 100 22.16 -0.96 -5.88
CA GLY A 100 22.85 -1.33 -4.63
C GLY A 100 21.89 -1.84 -3.54
N ARG A 101 21.38 -3.06 -3.70
CA ARG A 101 20.42 -3.68 -2.75
C ARG A 101 21.06 -4.84 -1.99
N VAL A 102 20.67 -4.98 -0.71
CA VAL A 102 21.16 -6.04 0.20
C VAL A 102 20.75 -7.42 -0.31
N SER A 103 19.50 -7.58 -0.75
CA SER A 103 19.01 -8.75 -1.51
C SER A 103 17.74 -8.37 -2.28
N VAL A 104 17.57 -8.91 -3.50
CA VAL A 104 16.32 -8.83 -4.27
C VAL A 104 16.20 -10.12 -5.09
N PRO A 105 15.23 -11.01 -4.79
CA PRO A 105 14.94 -12.16 -5.63
C PRO A 105 14.59 -11.77 -7.07
N ASP A 106 14.94 -12.60 -8.05
CA ASP A 106 14.77 -12.27 -9.47
C ASP A 106 13.31 -12.07 -9.88
N GLU A 107 12.37 -12.76 -9.23
CA GLU A 107 10.92 -12.63 -9.46
C GLU A 107 10.37 -11.20 -9.21
N TRP A 108 11.14 -10.41 -8.46
CA TRP A 108 10.82 -9.05 -8.09
C TRP A 108 11.47 -8.01 -9.00
N ARG A 109 12.49 -8.41 -9.76
CA ARG A 109 13.22 -7.51 -10.66
C ARG A 109 12.33 -7.11 -11.83
N ALA A 110 12.44 -5.84 -12.23
CA ALA A 110 11.72 -5.27 -13.36
C ALA A 110 10.18 -5.38 -13.32
N ARG A 111 9.58 -5.70 -12.15
CA ARG A 111 8.14 -5.54 -11.95
C ARG A 111 7.78 -4.06 -12.03
N SER A 112 6.58 -3.78 -12.52
CA SER A 112 6.00 -2.44 -12.48
C SER A 112 5.11 -2.31 -11.26
N ALA A 113 5.23 -1.18 -10.56
CA ALA A 113 4.29 -0.77 -9.54
C ALA A 113 3.66 0.56 -9.93
N THR A 114 2.38 0.72 -9.62
CA THR A 114 1.73 2.01 -9.63
C THR A 114 1.74 2.60 -8.22
N LEU A 115 2.32 3.79 -8.07
CA LEU A 115 2.20 4.63 -6.88
C LEU A 115 1.04 5.62 -7.02
N TYR A 116 0.31 5.80 -5.93
CA TYR A 116 -0.78 6.75 -5.78
C TYR A 116 -0.41 7.69 -4.62
N GLU A 117 -0.04 8.91 -4.96
CA GLU A 117 0.54 9.88 -4.03
C GLU A 117 -0.50 10.96 -3.72
N VAL A 118 -0.95 11.02 -2.46
CA VAL A 118 -1.75 12.12 -1.92
C VAL A 118 -0.79 13.16 -1.35
N ALA A 119 -0.75 14.33 -1.98
CA ALA A 119 0.09 15.45 -1.54
C ALA A 119 -0.59 16.26 -0.43
N GLY A 120 0.19 16.85 0.48
CA GLY A 120 -0.30 17.66 1.59
C GLY A 120 0.72 17.76 2.73
N LEU A 121 0.30 18.32 3.88
CA LEU A 121 1.14 18.40 5.08
C LEU A 121 1.52 17.01 5.63
N MET A 122 0.70 16.01 5.37
CA MET A 122 0.95 14.61 5.70
C MET A 122 0.84 13.76 4.43
N PRO A 123 1.90 13.67 3.61
CA PRO A 123 1.85 12.94 2.35
C PRO A 123 1.64 11.44 2.61
N LEU A 124 0.77 10.83 1.80
CA LEU A 124 0.51 9.39 1.82
C LEU A 124 0.82 8.79 0.46
N THR A 125 1.54 7.67 0.46
CA THR A 125 1.80 6.89 -0.74
C THR A 125 1.15 5.53 -0.60
N PHE A 126 0.21 5.24 -1.49
CA PHE A 126 -0.32 3.90 -1.71
C PHE A 126 0.42 3.26 -2.88
N ALA A 127 0.57 1.95 -2.85
CA ALA A 127 1.27 1.21 -3.89
C ALA A 127 0.44 0.00 -4.31
N ARG A 128 0.51 -0.32 -5.59
CA ARG A 128 -0.06 -1.51 -6.19
C ARG A 128 0.95 -2.11 -7.15
N LEU A 129 1.21 -3.40 -7.05
CA LEU A 129 1.92 -4.11 -8.12
C LEU A 129 1.00 -4.23 -9.34
N ASP A 130 1.53 -3.85 -10.49
CA ASP A 130 0.86 -4.11 -11.76
C ASP A 130 1.00 -5.62 -12.10
N PRO A 131 0.06 -6.21 -12.86
CA PRO A 131 0.11 -7.61 -13.27
C PRO A 131 1.40 -8.00 -13.99
#